data_AF-A0A928XVT9-F1
#
_entry.id   AF-A0A928XVT9-F1
#
_cell.length_a   1.000
_cell.length_b   1.000
_cell.length_c   1.000
_cell.angle_alpha   90.00
_cell.angle_beta   90.00
_cell.angle_gamma   90.00
#
_symmetry.space_group_name_H-M   'P 1'
#
loop_
_entity.id
_entity.type
_entity.pdbx_description
1 polymer ?
#
loop_
_entity_poly.entity_id
_entity_poly.type
_entity_poly.pdbx_seq_one_letter_code
_entity_poly.pdbx_strand_id
1 'polypeptide(L)'
;MPFDPSLPANNSPKSSAVMRGQLNGLHDLITAIQTVTAVQVDGVTTLPAGSQASVSLQLTGNTLHFTFGIPEGTPGAQGNPGNDGDPGPIGPQGPPFASAVVDGVTTLDPGQSAAVNVSFDGSQVHFTFSIPRGDPGATGPTGEVSQAALDAAIGGTSSNTNAVGTLDAPMADPDAEALRQKVNELLLALRR
;
A
#
# COMPACT_ATOMS: atom_id res chain seq x y z
N MET A 1 26.15 13.53 50.49
CA MET A 1 27.37 12.94 49.88
C MET A 1 26.91 12.09 48.72
N PRO A 2 27.62 12.07 47.58
CA PRO A 2 27.31 11.12 46.50
C PRO A 2 27.35 9.69 47.02
N PHE A 3 26.53 8.80 46.46
CA PHE A 3 26.62 7.38 46.73
C PHE A 3 28.02 6.87 46.35
N ASP A 4 28.62 6.08 47.23
CA ASP A 4 29.93 5.47 47.02
C ASP A 4 29.87 4.01 47.49
N PRO A 5 29.91 3.05 46.55
CA PRO A 5 29.76 1.63 46.87
C PRO A 5 30.94 1.07 47.68
N SER A 6 32.05 1.81 47.83
CA SER A 6 33.18 1.40 48.67
C SER A 6 32.98 1.72 50.16
N LEU A 7 31.91 2.45 50.50
CA LEU A 7 31.57 2.82 51.86
C LEU A 7 30.35 2.04 52.39
N PRO A 8 30.27 1.78 53.70
CA PRO A 8 31.29 2.07 54.71
C PRO A 8 32.47 1.11 54.60
N ALA A 9 33.67 1.57 54.99
CA ALA A 9 34.87 0.73 54.99
C ALA A 9 34.65 -0.56 55.80
N ASN A 10 35.18 -1.68 55.29
CA ASN A 10 35.02 -2.97 55.95
C ASN A 10 35.55 -2.92 57.40
N ASN A 11 34.84 -3.53 58.34
CA ASN A 11 35.14 -3.50 59.78
C ASN A 11 35.07 -2.10 60.45
N SER A 12 34.49 -1.10 59.81
CA SER A 12 34.27 0.21 60.45
C SER A 12 33.25 0.10 61.61
N PRO A 13 33.48 0.77 62.75
CA PRO A 13 32.52 0.80 63.86
C PRO A 13 31.23 1.44 63.36
N LYS A 14 30.07 0.83 63.70
CA LYS A 14 28.68 1.18 63.30
C LYS A 14 28.45 2.67 63.00
N SER A 15 28.92 3.13 61.84
CA SER A 15 28.98 4.55 61.51
C SER A 15 27.64 4.97 60.93
N SER A 16 26.68 5.21 61.83
CA SER A 16 25.32 5.58 61.46
C SER A 16 25.26 6.82 60.56
N ALA A 17 26.21 7.75 60.70
CA ALA A 17 26.34 8.91 59.84
C ALA A 17 26.70 8.56 58.40
N VAL A 18 27.70 7.68 58.18
CA VAL A 18 28.10 7.23 56.83
C VAL A 18 26.99 6.42 56.18
N MET A 19 26.34 5.53 56.94
CA MET A 19 25.20 4.74 56.44
C MET A 19 24.02 5.63 56.01
N ARG A 20 23.63 6.63 56.80
CA ARG A 20 22.60 7.60 56.39
C ARG A 20 23.01 8.39 55.15
N GLY A 21 24.28 8.77 55.06
CA GLY A 21 24.82 9.44 53.88
C GLY A 21 24.73 8.59 52.60
N GLN A 22 25.08 7.30 52.69
CA GLN A 22 24.95 6.36 51.57
C GLN A 22 23.49 6.11 51.17
N LEU A 23 22.59 5.92 52.14
CA LEU A 23 21.17 5.72 51.86
C LEU A 23 20.53 6.93 51.18
N ASN A 24 20.87 8.15 51.64
CA ASN A 24 20.41 9.38 50.99
C ASN A 24 21.00 9.52 49.60
N GLY A 25 22.30 9.25 49.41
CA GLY A 25 22.92 9.30 48.08
C GLY A 25 22.34 8.27 47.10
N LEU A 26 21.99 7.07 47.59
CA LEU A 26 21.28 6.05 46.80
C LEU A 26 19.85 6.49 46.47
N HIS A 27 19.14 7.08 47.43
CA HIS A 27 17.80 7.64 47.20
C HIS A 27 17.85 8.73 46.13
N ASP A 28 18.80 9.66 46.23
CA ASP A 28 19.01 10.72 45.24
C ASP A 28 19.25 10.10 43.85
N LEU A 29 20.14 9.10 43.74
CA LEU A 29 20.37 8.38 42.49
C LEU A 29 19.11 7.70 41.94
N ILE A 30 18.36 6.99 42.78
CA ILE A 30 17.11 6.30 42.40
C ILE A 30 16.07 7.30 41.92
N THR A 31 15.90 8.43 42.61
CA THR A 31 14.95 9.49 42.21
C THR A 31 15.40 10.25 40.97
N ALA A 32 16.71 10.26 40.67
CA ALA A 32 17.26 10.88 39.48
C ALA A 32 17.21 9.98 38.24
N ILE A 33 16.82 8.71 38.36
CA ILE A 33 16.56 7.84 37.21
C ILE A 33 15.41 8.46 36.42
N GLN A 34 15.72 8.98 35.23
CA GLN A 34 14.71 9.45 34.29
C GLN A 34 13.93 8.25 33.79
N THR A 35 12.74 8.06 34.34
CA THR A 35 11.77 7.09 33.85
C THR A 35 10.85 7.80 32.85
N VAL A 36 10.60 7.16 31.71
CA VAL A 36 9.55 7.63 30.80
C VAL A 36 8.22 7.21 31.42
N THR A 37 7.35 8.18 31.68
CA THR A 37 6.04 7.94 32.30
C THR A 37 4.89 8.20 31.33
N ALA A 38 5.16 8.88 30.21
CA ALA A 38 4.17 9.19 29.20
C ALA A 38 4.81 9.30 27.82
N VAL A 39 3.97 9.18 26.79
CA VAL A 39 4.32 9.43 25.40
C VAL A 39 3.25 10.32 24.79
N GLN A 40 3.66 11.28 23.97
CA GLN A 40 2.78 12.22 23.29
C GLN A 40 3.19 12.36 21.82
N VAL A 41 2.19 12.47 20.95
CA VAL A 41 2.38 12.94 19.57
C VAL A 41 2.06 14.42 19.54
N ASP A 42 3.07 15.23 19.25
CA ASP A 42 2.94 16.69 19.17
C ASP A 42 2.44 17.15 17.81
N GLY A 43 2.76 16.39 16.76
CA GLY A 43 2.35 16.72 15.41
C GLY A 43 2.48 15.57 14.43
N VAL A 44 1.54 15.53 13.49
CA VAL A 44 1.59 14.67 12.31
C VAL A 44 1.40 15.58 11.10
N THR A 45 2.40 15.62 10.23
CA THR A 45 2.36 16.43 9.01
C THR A 45 2.37 15.50 7.81
N THR A 46 1.42 15.69 6.90
CA THR A 46 1.45 15.01 5.61
C THR A 46 2.47 15.71 4.71
N LEU A 47 3.44 14.96 4.21
CA LEU A 47 4.49 15.46 3.33
C LEU A 47 4.13 15.16 1.86
N PRO A 48 4.66 15.94 0.89
CA PRO A 48 4.46 15.65 -0.53
C PRO A 48 4.94 14.25 -0.94
N ALA A 49 4.30 13.67 -1.95
CA ALA A 49 4.67 12.36 -2.49
C ALA A 49 6.16 12.30 -2.88
N GLY A 50 6.83 11.20 -2.53
CA GLY A 50 8.27 11.01 -2.78
C GLY A 50 9.21 11.68 -1.77
N SER A 51 8.68 12.42 -0.79
CA SER A 51 9.48 12.91 0.35
C SER A 51 9.93 11.75 1.23
N GLN A 52 11.06 11.91 1.94
CA GLN A 52 11.49 10.92 2.94
C GLN A 52 10.60 11.04 4.19
N ALA A 53 10.08 9.91 4.67
CA ALA A 53 9.40 9.87 5.96
C ALA A 53 10.35 10.26 7.09
N SER A 54 9.85 11.01 8.07
CA SER A 54 10.65 11.51 9.17
C SER A 54 9.94 11.35 10.51
N VAL A 55 10.74 11.19 11.55
CA VAL A 55 10.30 11.24 12.94
C VAL A 55 11.33 12.02 13.74
N SER A 56 10.89 12.95 14.58
CA SER A 56 11.71 13.57 15.61
C SER A 56 11.22 13.16 16.99
N LEU A 57 12.17 13.00 17.89
CA LEU A 57 11.94 12.61 19.28
C LEU A 57 12.57 13.63 20.20
N GLN A 58 11.81 14.07 21.20
CA GLN A 58 12.29 14.91 22.28
C GLN A 58 11.80 14.38 23.63
N LEU A 59 12.68 14.26 24.60
CA LEU A 59 12.28 13.97 25.98
C LEU A 59 12.10 15.29 26.72
N THR A 60 10.87 15.60 27.12
CA THR A 60 10.54 16.79 27.92
C THR A 60 10.04 16.34 29.28
N GLY A 61 10.86 16.52 30.32
CA GLY A 61 10.59 15.92 31.64
C GLY A 61 10.61 14.39 31.55
N ASN A 62 9.48 13.76 31.84
CA ASN A 62 9.30 12.30 31.76
C ASN A 62 8.46 11.85 30.55
N THR A 63 8.10 12.77 29.64
CA THR A 63 7.28 12.48 28.47
C THR A 63 8.13 12.43 27.20
N LEU A 64 8.02 11.35 26.42
CA LEU A 64 8.57 11.31 25.07
C LEU A 64 7.60 12.00 24.11
N HIS A 65 8.08 13.05 23.45
CA HIS A 65 7.37 13.80 22.44
C HIS A 65 7.83 13.39 21.05
N PHE A 66 6.88 12.98 20.21
CA PHE A 66 7.11 12.60 18.83
C PHE A 66 6.48 13.60 17.87
N THR A 67 7.18 13.94 16.78
CA THR A 67 6.59 14.59 15.60
C THR A 67 6.88 13.74 14.37
N PHE A 68 5.85 13.50 13.56
CA PHE A 68 5.94 12.66 12.36
C PHE A 68 5.76 13.49 11.09
N GLY A 69 6.62 13.23 10.11
CA GLY A 69 6.42 13.60 8.72
C GLY A 69 6.10 12.35 7.90
N ILE A 70 4.84 12.21 7.48
CA ILE A 70 4.35 11.05 6.73
C ILE A 70 4.14 11.48 5.27
N PRO A 71 4.90 10.97 4.30
CA PRO A 71 4.65 11.24 2.89
C PRO A 71 3.30 10.67 2.46
N GLU A 72 2.57 11.43 1.66
CA GLU A 72 1.40 10.91 0.96
C GLU A 72 1.83 9.84 -0.06
N GLY A 73 0.92 8.90 -0.33
CA GLY A 73 1.12 7.93 -1.40
C GLY A 73 1.23 8.63 -2.74
N THR A 74 2.14 8.18 -3.61
CA THR A 74 2.15 8.65 -5.00
C THR A 74 0.80 8.34 -5.65
N PRO A 75 0.26 9.23 -6.49
CA PRO A 75 -0.90 8.90 -7.32
C PRO A 75 -0.67 7.57 -8.04
N GLY A 76 -1.73 6.77 -8.15
CA GLY A 76 -1.65 5.53 -8.93
C GLY A 76 -1.20 5.84 -10.37
N ALA A 77 -0.33 5.02 -10.93
CA ALA A 77 0.01 5.13 -12.35
C ALA A 77 -1.28 5.03 -13.19
N GLN A 78 -1.31 5.73 -14.32
CA GLN A 78 -2.38 5.56 -15.30
C GLN A 78 -2.46 4.08 -15.69
N GLY A 79 -3.67 3.50 -15.64
CA GLY A 79 -3.86 2.12 -16.08
C GLY A 79 -3.51 1.99 -17.56
N ASN A 80 -2.61 1.06 -17.90
CA ASN A 80 -2.41 0.64 -19.28
C ASN A 80 -3.70 -0.04 -19.80
N PRO A 81 -3.99 -0.05 -21.10
CA PRO A 81 -4.95 -1.00 -21.68
C PRO A 81 -4.61 -2.42 -21.25
N GLY A 82 -5.60 -3.17 -20.74
CA GLY A 82 -5.36 -4.40 -19.99
C GLY A 82 -4.77 -5.54 -20.82
N ASN A 83 -3.80 -6.24 -20.24
CA ASN A 83 -3.54 -7.66 -20.40
C ASN A 83 -3.29 -8.23 -18.99
N ASP A 84 -3.78 -9.44 -18.69
CA ASP A 84 -3.78 -10.00 -17.34
C ASP A 84 -2.36 -10.23 -16.78
N GLY A 85 -2.18 -10.02 -15.47
CA GLY A 85 -0.91 -10.29 -14.76
C GLY A 85 -1.09 -10.59 -13.27
N ASP A 86 -0.36 -11.59 -12.78
CA ASP A 86 -0.46 -12.16 -11.43
C ASP A 86 0.07 -11.23 -10.30
N PRO A 87 -0.37 -11.43 -9.03
CA PRO A 87 0.06 -10.61 -7.90
C PRO A 87 1.53 -10.82 -7.49
N GLY A 88 2.23 -9.73 -7.17
CA GLY A 88 3.61 -9.73 -6.69
C GLY A 88 3.78 -10.08 -5.19
N PRO A 89 4.96 -10.58 -4.78
CA PRO A 89 5.21 -10.99 -3.39
C PRO A 89 5.40 -9.80 -2.43
N ILE A 90 5.00 -10.00 -1.17
CA ILE A 90 5.17 -9.04 -0.06
C ILE A 90 6.65 -8.95 0.34
N GLY A 91 7.14 -7.72 0.57
CA GLY A 91 8.52 -7.45 0.98
C GLY A 91 8.84 -7.81 2.44
N PRO A 92 10.11 -8.12 2.77
CA PRO A 92 10.49 -8.55 4.10
C PRO A 92 10.53 -7.39 5.12
N GLN A 93 10.09 -7.69 6.34
CA GLN A 93 10.17 -6.77 7.48
C GLN A 93 11.60 -6.69 8.04
N GLY A 94 12.10 -5.47 8.31
CA GLY A 94 13.42 -5.23 8.91
C GLY A 94 13.46 -5.47 10.43
N PRO A 95 14.66 -5.65 11.03
CA PRO A 95 14.82 -6.01 12.45
C PRO A 95 14.60 -4.82 13.41
N PRO A 96 14.04 -5.05 14.63
CA PRO A 96 13.66 -3.97 15.55
C PRO A 96 14.78 -3.50 16.49
N PHE A 97 14.64 -2.27 17.00
CA PHE A 97 15.35 -1.75 18.18
C PHE A 97 14.35 -1.06 19.12
N ALA A 98 14.37 -1.41 20.41
CA ALA A 98 13.40 -1.07 21.47
C ALA A 98 11.93 -1.43 21.14
N SER A 99 11.18 -2.02 22.08
CA SER A 99 9.83 -2.53 21.79
C SER A 99 8.81 -1.41 21.62
N ALA A 100 8.81 -0.79 20.45
CA ALA A 100 7.68 -0.07 19.88
C ALA A 100 6.91 -1.04 18.99
N VAL A 101 5.62 -1.17 19.24
CA VAL A 101 4.72 -2.05 18.48
C VAL A 101 3.81 -1.19 17.63
N VAL A 102 3.63 -1.59 16.38
CA VAL A 102 2.59 -1.04 15.52
C VAL A 102 1.40 -1.98 15.60
N ASP A 103 0.34 -1.53 16.27
CA ASP A 103 -0.87 -2.33 16.48
C ASP A 103 -1.72 -2.39 15.21
N GLY A 104 -1.67 -1.35 14.37
CA GLY A 104 -2.42 -1.32 13.13
C GLY A 104 -2.06 -0.16 12.22
N VAL A 105 -2.31 -0.36 10.92
CA VAL A 105 -2.24 0.67 9.89
C VAL A 105 -3.55 0.64 9.12
N THR A 106 -4.26 1.77 9.11
CA THR A 106 -5.49 1.96 8.35
C THR A 106 -5.20 2.86 7.15
N THR A 107 -5.59 2.42 5.95
CA THR A 107 -5.53 3.28 4.77
C THR A 107 -6.78 4.16 4.72
N LEU A 108 -6.60 5.48 4.65
CA LEU A 108 -7.67 6.47 4.50
C LEU A 108 -7.87 6.83 3.02
N ASP A 109 -8.99 7.48 2.71
CA ASP A 109 -9.25 8.08 1.41
C ASP A 109 -8.29 9.24 1.09
N PRO A 110 -8.08 9.57 -0.20
CA PRO A 110 -7.27 10.71 -0.60
C PRO A 110 -7.77 12.01 0.01
N GLY A 111 -6.85 12.91 0.34
CA GLY A 111 -7.16 14.23 0.93
C GLY A 111 -7.54 14.20 2.42
N GLN A 112 -7.71 13.03 3.03
CA GLN A 112 -7.84 12.93 4.49
C GLN A 112 -6.50 13.24 5.17
N SER A 113 -6.55 13.75 6.41
CA SER A 113 -5.33 13.99 7.18
C SER A 113 -4.74 12.69 7.71
N ALA A 114 -3.43 12.51 7.58
CA ALA A 114 -2.72 11.44 8.26
C ALA A 114 -2.80 11.64 9.79
N ALA A 115 -2.88 10.54 10.53
CA ALA A 115 -2.94 10.56 11.99
C ALA A 115 -2.14 9.41 12.58
N VAL A 116 -1.60 9.66 13.78
CA VAL A 116 -0.91 8.67 14.60
C VAL A 116 -1.49 8.76 15.99
N ASN A 117 -2.01 7.64 16.49
CA ASN A 117 -2.38 7.50 17.88
C ASN A 117 -1.28 6.71 18.60
N VAL A 118 -0.95 7.14 19.80
CA VAL A 118 0.06 6.49 20.64
C VAL A 118 -0.53 6.15 22.00
N SER A 119 -0.16 4.99 22.53
CA SER A 119 -0.36 4.64 23.93
C SER A 119 0.90 4.01 24.52
N PHE A 120 1.07 4.17 25.83
CA PHE A 120 2.16 3.58 26.58
C PHE A 120 1.57 2.78 27.74
N ASP A 121 1.86 1.48 27.78
CA ASP A 121 1.33 0.57 28.80
C ASP A 121 2.27 0.38 30.00
N GLY A 122 3.39 1.13 30.04
CA GLY A 122 4.44 0.99 31.04
C GLY A 122 5.62 0.11 30.61
N SER A 123 5.49 -0.65 29.51
CA SER A 123 6.56 -1.49 28.96
C SER A 123 6.82 -1.27 27.48
N GLN A 124 5.77 -1.09 26.67
CA GLN A 124 5.84 -0.93 25.22
C GLN A 124 5.11 0.33 24.79
N VAL A 125 5.63 0.95 23.72
CA VAL A 125 4.96 2.06 23.06
C VAL A 125 4.18 1.48 21.89
N HIS A 126 2.88 1.71 21.90
CA HIS A 126 1.93 1.21 20.92
C HIS A 126 1.54 2.33 19.97
N PHE A 127 1.66 2.09 18.67
CA PHE A 127 1.27 3.03 17.64
C PHE A 127 0.17 2.46 16.76
N THR A 128 -0.82 3.29 16.44
CA THR A 128 -1.78 3.03 15.37
C THR A 128 -1.72 4.16 14.35
N PHE A 129 -1.54 3.81 13.08
CA PHE A 129 -1.42 4.77 11.99
C PHE A 129 -2.69 4.82 11.16
N SER A 130 -3.05 6.02 10.73
CA SER A 130 -4.02 6.25 9.66
C SER A 130 -3.32 7.00 8.54
N ILE A 131 -3.14 6.34 7.39
CA ILE A 131 -2.33 6.83 6.27
C ILE A 131 -3.24 7.04 5.06
N PRO A 132 -3.38 8.28 4.55
CA PRO A 132 -4.12 8.56 3.33
C PRO A 132 -3.48 7.89 2.12
N ARG A 133 -4.30 7.23 1.29
CA ARG A 133 -3.85 6.80 -0.03
C ARG A 133 -3.66 8.01 -0.93
N GLY A 134 -2.81 7.86 -1.96
CA GLY A 134 -2.74 8.83 -3.05
C GLY A 134 -4.04 8.88 -3.85
N ASP A 135 -4.26 10.00 -4.54
CA ASP A 135 -5.39 10.18 -5.45
C ASP A 135 -5.44 9.07 -6.51
N PRO A 136 -6.65 8.73 -7.00
CA PRO A 136 -6.80 7.85 -8.16
C PRO A 136 -5.96 8.38 -9.33
N GLY A 137 -5.31 7.46 -10.04
CA GLY A 137 -4.65 7.80 -11.30
C GLY A 137 -5.66 8.31 -12.34
N ALA A 138 -5.16 9.02 -13.35
CA ALA A 138 -5.98 9.43 -14.48
C ALA A 138 -6.65 8.22 -15.15
N THR A 139 -7.86 8.41 -15.69
CA THR A 139 -8.52 7.39 -16.52
C THR A 139 -7.60 6.98 -17.67
N GLY A 140 -7.50 5.67 -17.91
CA GLY A 140 -6.74 5.15 -19.06
C GLY A 140 -7.27 5.69 -20.39
N PRO A 141 -6.47 5.67 -21.46
CA PRO A 141 -7.00 6.00 -22.78
C PRO A 141 -8.12 5.02 -23.14
N THR A 142 -9.18 5.49 -23.82
CA THR A 142 -10.21 4.62 -24.38
C THR A 142 -9.55 3.60 -25.32
N GLY A 143 -9.91 2.31 -25.17
CA GLY A 143 -9.49 1.27 -26.11
C GLY A 143 -10.17 1.44 -27.45
N GLU A 144 -9.66 2.33 -28.30
CA GLU A 144 -10.18 2.53 -29.65
C GLU A 144 -9.67 1.38 -30.56
N VAL A 145 -10.58 0.68 -31.22
CA VAL A 145 -10.23 -0.21 -32.32
C VAL A 145 -9.90 0.68 -33.51
N SER A 146 -8.63 0.74 -33.90
CA SER A 146 -8.24 1.51 -35.07
C SER A 146 -8.94 0.98 -36.32
N GLN A 147 -9.20 1.85 -37.31
CA GLN A 147 -9.75 1.42 -38.59
C GLN A 147 -8.90 0.30 -39.21
N ALA A 148 -7.58 0.34 -39.07
CA ALA A 148 -6.68 -0.72 -39.54
C ALA A 148 -6.89 -2.07 -38.80
N ALA A 149 -7.15 -2.05 -37.49
CA ALA A 149 -7.46 -3.27 -36.73
C ALA A 149 -8.86 -3.82 -37.10
N LEU A 150 -9.82 -2.92 -37.33
CA LEU A 150 -11.14 -3.28 -37.84
C LEU A 150 -11.04 -3.89 -39.25
N ASP A 151 -10.28 -3.26 -40.14
CA ASP A 151 -10.04 -3.72 -41.51
C ASP A 151 -9.30 -5.07 -41.53
N ALA A 152 -8.33 -5.28 -40.64
CA ALA A 152 -7.64 -6.57 -40.51
C ALA A 152 -8.57 -7.69 -39.99
N ALA A 153 -9.44 -7.38 -39.02
CA ALA A 153 -10.43 -8.32 -38.50
C ALA A 153 -11.49 -8.69 -39.55
N ILE A 154 -11.91 -7.73 -40.38
CA ILE A 154 -12.89 -7.94 -41.44
C ILE A 154 -12.25 -8.50 -42.73
N GLY A 155 -10.96 -8.25 -42.97
CA GLY A 155 -10.25 -8.68 -44.18
C GLY A 155 -10.14 -10.19 -44.37
N GLY A 156 -10.30 -10.97 -43.30
CA GLY A 156 -10.43 -12.44 -43.36
C GLY A 156 -11.84 -12.94 -43.69
N THR A 157 -12.83 -12.04 -43.73
CA THR A 157 -14.21 -12.37 -44.13
C THR A 157 -14.39 -12.18 -45.64
N SER A 158 -15.27 -12.96 -46.25
CA SER A 158 -15.48 -12.92 -47.70
C SER A 158 -15.98 -11.53 -48.14
N SER A 159 -15.25 -10.88 -49.05
CA SER A 159 -15.58 -9.53 -49.56
C SER A 159 -16.84 -9.46 -50.43
N ASN A 160 -17.47 -10.60 -50.73
CA ASN A 160 -18.48 -10.71 -51.79
C ASN A 160 -19.65 -11.64 -51.45
N THR A 161 -20.39 -11.42 -50.36
CA THR A 161 -21.60 -12.23 -50.13
C THR A 161 -22.61 -12.16 -51.29
N ASN A 162 -22.53 -11.14 -52.17
CA ASN A 162 -23.63 -10.81 -53.09
C ASN A 162 -23.34 -10.82 -54.61
N ALA A 163 -22.32 -11.53 -55.11
CA ALA A 163 -22.03 -11.50 -56.56
C ALA A 163 -21.94 -12.86 -57.29
N VAL A 164 -22.42 -13.97 -56.70
CA VAL A 164 -22.55 -15.23 -57.45
C VAL A 164 -23.96 -15.30 -58.06
N GLY A 165 -24.06 -15.25 -59.39
CA GLY A 165 -25.32 -15.36 -60.14
C GLY A 165 -25.95 -16.75 -60.02
N THR A 166 -27.28 -16.83 -60.21
CA THR A 166 -27.98 -18.12 -60.33
C THR A 166 -27.62 -18.80 -61.65
N LEU A 167 -27.65 -20.13 -61.67
CA LEU A 167 -27.51 -20.91 -62.89
C LEU A 167 -28.89 -20.98 -63.55
N ASP A 168 -29.18 -20.11 -64.51
CA ASP A 168 -30.53 -19.99 -65.11
C ASP A 168 -30.73 -20.86 -66.35
N ALA A 169 -29.69 -21.58 -66.80
CA ALA A 169 -29.80 -22.52 -67.92
C ALA A 169 -30.45 -23.85 -67.45
N PRO A 170 -31.58 -24.26 -68.04
CA PRO A 170 -32.23 -25.51 -67.69
C PRO A 170 -31.39 -26.72 -68.11
N MET A 171 -31.36 -27.76 -67.29
CA MET A 171 -30.69 -29.02 -67.59
C MET A 171 -31.69 -30.05 -68.11
N ALA A 172 -31.29 -30.80 -69.15
CA ALA A 172 -32.15 -31.81 -69.77
C ALA A 172 -32.31 -33.07 -68.90
N ASP A 173 -31.33 -33.34 -68.03
CA ASP A 173 -31.36 -34.44 -67.06
C ASP A 173 -32.16 -34.03 -65.81
N PRO A 174 -33.18 -34.80 -65.39
CA PRO A 174 -34.02 -34.45 -64.24
C PRO A 174 -33.27 -34.33 -62.90
N ASP A 175 -32.27 -35.19 -62.66
CA ASP A 175 -31.50 -35.17 -61.42
C ASP A 175 -30.56 -33.95 -61.40
N ALA A 176 -29.99 -33.62 -62.56
CA ALA A 176 -29.17 -32.43 -62.72
C ALA A 176 -30.00 -31.13 -62.58
N GLU A 177 -31.23 -31.11 -63.08
CA GLU A 177 -32.15 -29.97 -62.93
C GLU A 177 -32.58 -29.76 -61.46
N ALA A 178 -32.84 -30.84 -60.72
CA ALA A 178 -33.12 -30.76 -59.29
C ALA A 178 -31.92 -30.24 -58.48
N LEU A 179 -30.71 -30.67 -58.83
CA LEU A 179 -29.48 -30.17 -58.21
C LEU A 179 -29.27 -28.68 -58.52
N ARG A 180 -29.47 -28.25 -59.78
CA ARG A 180 -29.40 -26.84 -60.19
C ARG A 180 -30.35 -25.97 -59.35
N GLN A 181 -31.59 -26.43 -59.16
CA GLN A 181 -32.58 -25.72 -58.34
C GLN A 181 -32.12 -25.60 -56.88
N LYS A 182 -31.57 -26.66 -56.29
CA LYS A 182 -31.02 -26.63 -54.92
C LYS A 182 -29.80 -25.72 -54.77
N VAL A 183 -28.93 -25.66 -55.80
CA VAL A 183 -27.80 -24.74 -55.84
C VAL A 183 -28.29 -23.29 -55.92
N ASN A 184 -29.31 -23.00 -56.73
CA ASN A 184 -29.92 -21.66 -56.78
C ASN A 184 -30.60 -21.27 -55.47
N GLU A 185 -31.29 -22.21 -54.82
CA GLU A 185 -31.91 -22.01 -53.50
C GLU A 185 -30.85 -21.66 -52.44
N LEU A 186 -29.73 -22.40 -52.42
CA LEU A 186 -28.60 -22.14 -51.53
C LEU A 186 -27.93 -20.78 -51.82
N LEU A 187 -27.72 -20.45 -53.10
CA LEU A 187 -27.16 -19.17 -53.53
C LEU A 187 -28.05 -18.00 -53.12
N LEU A 188 -29.38 -18.15 -53.20
CA LEU A 188 -30.34 -17.13 -52.76
C LEU A 188 -30.37 -17.01 -51.23
N ALA A 189 -30.26 -18.11 -50.49
CA ALA A 189 -30.27 -18.13 -49.03
C ALA A 189 -28.98 -17.57 -48.39
N LEU A 190 -27.85 -17.65 -49.10
CA LEU A 190 -26.55 -17.18 -48.60
C LEU A 190 -26.25 -15.71 -48.93
N ARG A 191 -27.02 -15.06 -49.81
CA ARG A 191 -26.96 -13.61 -50.00
C ARG A 191 -27.52 -12.92 -48.75
N ARG A 192 -26.69 -12.15 -48.05
CA ARG A 192 -27.11 -11.29 -46.92
C ARG A 192 -27.28 -9.85 -47.39
#